data_AF-A0A336LVU3-F1
#
_entry.id   AF-A0A336LVU3-F1
#
_cell.length_a   1.000
_cell.length_b   1.000
_cell.length_c   1.000
_cell.angle_alpha   90.00
_cell.angle_beta   90.00
_cell.angle_gamma   90.00
#
_symmetry.space_group_name_H-M   'P 1'
#
loop_
_entity.id
_entity.type
_entity.pdbx_description
1 polymer ?
#
loop_
_entity_poly.entity_id
_entity_poly.type
_entity_poly.pdbx_seq_one_letter_code
_entity_poly.pdbx_strand_id
1 'polypeptide(L)'
;MPDVSNEDLMKLIYRVIKKQDALEKTMHKVLELIESKKIPLPKTEFKFYPVANQGELEHICKKIEKDPDYKQSLIRFLERKNDVQIDDLFTEDFLFEFNIKGVNGKKSLEGVPLFDEIFVELKRRQGLSEKQITTVVMQVLRHIKSRIYMRIQRSRKKHGSSVHENKSSNEERSESLEVDSTEIPIQAEYIDMDYLIKDESDDDSESPETYFDDDEEEEVLDEYRDELNTFRPIKNDHELKTISEKIRTDPQYTRKTSLQLVTASSDGIVKLSQIFALEFMKDYALHVGNKKKRLSILLPYKAFYFDIRKKLGDSLKEIESDAALEIQSMHNRYKNQLQHKNKY
;
A
#
# COMPACT_ATOMS: atom_id res chain seq x y z
N MET A 1 -36.22 58.84 -15.42
CA MET A 1 -34.93 58.12 -15.48
C MET A 1 -34.23 58.56 -16.76
N PRO A 2 -32.92 58.80 -16.78
CA PRO A 2 -32.25 59.15 -18.03
C PRO A 2 -32.22 57.91 -18.93
N ASP A 3 -32.83 58.02 -20.10
CA ASP A 3 -32.83 56.97 -21.11
C ASP A 3 -31.40 56.77 -21.61
N VAL A 4 -30.84 55.59 -21.34
CA VAL A 4 -29.52 55.20 -21.85
C VAL A 4 -29.66 55.08 -23.36
N SER A 5 -28.95 55.92 -24.11
CA SER A 5 -29.03 55.89 -25.56
C SER A 5 -28.40 54.60 -26.11
N ASN A 6 -28.91 54.08 -27.23
CA ASN A 6 -28.29 52.97 -27.94
C ASN A 6 -26.81 53.23 -28.27
N GLU A 7 -26.42 54.51 -28.40
CA GLU A 7 -25.04 54.90 -28.65
C GLU A 7 -24.15 54.70 -27.42
N ASP A 8 -24.67 54.95 -26.21
CA ASP A 8 -23.96 54.67 -24.96
C ASP A 8 -23.82 53.17 -24.72
N LEU A 9 -24.83 52.38 -25.10
CA LEU A 9 -24.78 50.92 -25.05
C LEU A 9 -23.71 50.37 -26.00
N MET A 10 -23.63 50.88 -27.22
CA MET A 10 -22.61 50.49 -28.20
C MET A 10 -21.20 50.88 -27.76
N LYS A 11 -21.02 52.08 -27.17
CA LYS A 11 -19.73 52.49 -26.58
C LYS A 11 -19.31 51.58 -25.42
N LEU A 12 -20.26 51.09 -24.63
CA LEU A 12 -20.02 50.15 -23.55
C LEU A 12 -19.60 48.78 -24.09
N ILE A 13 -20.35 48.23 -25.06
CA ILE A 13 -20.03 46.95 -25.72
C ILE A 13 -18.63 47.00 -26.33
N TYR A 14 -18.30 48.09 -27.04
CA TYR A 14 -16.98 48.25 -27.66
C TYR A 14 -15.85 48.33 -26.62
N ARG A 15 -16.09 48.98 -25.46
CA ARG A 15 -15.12 48.98 -24.34
C ARG A 15 -14.94 47.59 -23.72
N VAL A 16 -16.01 46.82 -23.60
CA VAL A 16 -15.95 45.45 -23.05
C VAL A 16 -15.14 44.55 -23.97
N ILE A 17 -15.45 44.55 -25.27
CA ILE A 17 -14.71 43.76 -26.27
C ILE A 17 -13.21 44.14 -26.26
N LYS A 18 -12.90 45.44 -26.26
CA LYS A 18 -11.51 45.92 -26.24
C LYS A 18 -10.75 45.49 -24.97
N LYS A 19 -11.44 45.40 -23.82
CA LYS A 19 -10.84 44.90 -22.57
C LYS A 19 -10.63 43.38 -22.63
N GLN A 20 -11.53 42.64 -23.24
CA GLN A 20 -11.40 41.19 -23.42
C GLN A 20 -10.21 40.86 -24.34
N ASP A 21 -10.06 41.55 -25.47
CA ASP A 21 -8.91 41.40 -26.36
C ASP A 21 -7.57 41.69 -25.66
N ALA A 22 -7.56 42.72 -24.79
CA ALA A 22 -6.37 43.06 -24.01
C ALA A 22 -6.03 41.94 -23.02
N LEU A 23 -7.04 41.38 -22.36
CA LEU A 23 -6.89 40.27 -21.42
C LEU A 23 -6.34 39.02 -22.11
N GLU A 24 -6.91 38.64 -23.26
CA GLU A 24 -6.46 37.50 -24.05
C GLU A 24 -5.02 37.64 -24.54
N LYS A 25 -4.61 38.86 -24.95
CA LYS A 25 -3.22 39.15 -25.32
C LYS A 25 -2.27 39.02 -24.14
N THR A 26 -2.66 39.49 -22.95
CA THR A 26 -1.85 39.26 -21.73
C THR A 26 -1.79 37.78 -21.36
N MET A 27 -2.89 37.04 -21.49
CA MET A 27 -2.92 35.61 -21.21
C MET A 27 -2.01 34.83 -22.15
N HIS A 28 -2.03 35.14 -23.45
CA HIS A 28 -1.12 34.54 -24.44
C HIS A 28 0.35 34.84 -24.11
N LYS A 29 0.69 36.08 -23.75
CA LYS A 29 2.05 36.42 -23.31
C LYS A 29 2.48 35.67 -22.06
N VAL A 30 1.57 35.46 -21.11
CA VAL A 30 1.86 34.68 -19.89
C VAL A 30 2.09 33.22 -20.24
N LEU A 31 1.28 32.63 -21.12
CA LEU A 31 1.49 31.26 -21.60
C LEU A 31 2.82 31.10 -22.35
N GLU A 32 3.16 32.05 -23.21
CA GLU A 32 4.43 32.06 -23.95
C GLU A 32 5.64 32.22 -23.00
N LEU A 33 5.51 33.00 -21.93
CA LEU A 33 6.51 33.11 -20.86
C LEU A 33 6.64 31.83 -20.03
N ILE A 34 5.54 31.08 -19.84
CA ILE A 34 5.55 29.78 -19.15
C ILE A 34 6.22 28.72 -20.02
N GLU A 35 5.92 28.70 -21.33
CA GLU A 35 6.52 27.75 -22.27
C GLU A 35 8.00 28.04 -22.53
N SER A 36 8.40 29.31 -22.68
CA SER A 36 9.81 29.68 -22.80
C SER A 36 10.63 29.46 -21.53
N LYS A 37 9.98 29.40 -20.35
CA LYS A 37 10.60 29.00 -19.08
C LYS A 37 10.58 27.49 -18.83
N LYS A 38 10.01 26.65 -19.72
CA LYS A 38 10.25 25.20 -19.67
C LYS A 38 11.71 24.97 -20.03
N ILE A 39 12.55 24.93 -19.00
CA ILE A 39 13.95 24.52 -19.09
C ILE A 39 13.96 23.17 -19.84
N PRO A 40 14.65 23.05 -20.98
CA PRO A 40 14.77 21.78 -21.69
C PRO A 40 15.50 20.83 -20.77
N LEU A 41 14.79 19.81 -20.26
CA LEU A 41 15.41 18.77 -19.44
C LEU A 41 16.47 18.06 -20.29
N PRO A 42 17.71 17.94 -19.82
CA PRO A 42 18.70 17.12 -20.50
C PRO A 42 18.19 15.66 -20.56
N LYS A 43 18.31 15.05 -21.75
CA LYS A 43 17.90 13.67 -22.08
C LYS A 43 18.67 12.56 -21.34
N THR A 44 19.37 12.89 -20.25
CA THR A 44 19.91 11.91 -19.33
C THR A 44 18.84 11.62 -18.30
N GLU A 45 18.21 10.45 -18.40
CA GLU A 45 17.25 9.96 -17.42
C GLU A 45 17.87 10.03 -16.01
N PHE A 46 17.34 10.91 -15.16
CA PHE A 46 17.80 11.05 -13.79
C PHE A 46 17.60 9.71 -13.07
N LYS A 47 18.69 9.15 -12.51
CA LYS A 47 18.67 7.89 -11.79
C LYS A 47 19.01 8.12 -10.34
N PHE A 48 18.20 7.53 -9.47
CA PHE A 48 18.43 7.49 -8.04
C PHE A 48 18.20 6.06 -7.54
N TYR A 49 19.09 5.61 -6.66
CA TYR A 49 19.02 4.30 -6.03
C TYR A 49 18.95 4.49 -4.51
N PRO A 50 18.23 3.61 -3.79
CA PRO A 50 18.16 3.68 -2.33
C PRO A 50 19.54 3.61 -1.68
N VAL A 51 19.77 4.45 -0.68
CA VAL A 51 21.06 4.58 0.03
C VAL A 51 21.34 3.34 0.86
N ALA A 52 22.48 2.71 0.62
CA ALA A 52 22.87 1.45 1.28
C ALA A 52 23.89 1.63 2.41
N ASN A 53 24.64 2.74 2.42
CA ASN A 53 25.70 2.97 3.39
C ASN A 53 25.87 4.46 3.74
N GLN A 54 26.63 4.71 4.81
CA GLN A 54 26.82 6.06 5.35
C GLN A 54 27.57 6.99 4.38
N GLY A 55 28.51 6.46 3.59
CA GLY A 55 29.25 7.26 2.62
C GLY A 55 28.36 7.77 1.48
N GLU A 56 27.47 6.92 0.97
CA GLU A 56 26.43 7.31 0.01
C GLU A 56 25.48 8.35 0.59
N LEU A 57 25.06 8.17 1.86
CA LEU A 57 24.19 9.12 2.55
C LEU A 57 24.83 10.51 2.60
N GLU A 58 26.08 10.59 3.05
CA GLU A 58 26.81 11.85 3.14
C GLU A 58 26.99 12.52 1.77
N HIS A 59 27.27 11.74 0.73
CA HIS A 59 27.42 12.24 -0.63
C HIS A 59 26.11 12.83 -1.16
N ILE A 60 24.99 12.11 -0.98
CA ILE A 60 23.68 12.56 -1.43
C ILE A 60 23.21 13.76 -0.61
N CYS A 61 23.36 13.77 0.70
CA CYS A 61 23.02 14.92 1.54
C CYS A 61 23.83 16.16 1.14
N LYS A 62 25.15 16.03 0.92
CA LYS A 62 25.98 17.14 0.41
C LYS A 62 25.51 17.64 -0.95
N LYS A 63 25.02 16.76 -1.83
CA LYS A 63 24.44 17.16 -3.12
C LYS A 63 23.12 17.88 -2.96
N ILE A 64 22.22 17.40 -2.09
CA ILE A 64 20.94 18.04 -1.80
C ILE A 64 21.14 19.46 -1.26
N GLU A 65 22.12 19.64 -0.36
CA GLU A 65 22.41 20.93 0.26
C GLU A 65 23.09 21.92 -0.71
N LYS A 66 23.97 21.44 -1.60
CA LYS A 66 24.78 22.29 -2.49
C LYS A 66 24.15 22.54 -3.87
N ASP A 67 23.35 21.61 -4.36
CA ASP A 67 22.82 21.62 -5.73
C ASP A 67 21.28 21.60 -5.71
N PRO A 68 20.63 22.77 -5.85
CA PRO A 68 19.18 22.87 -5.84
C PRO A 68 18.53 22.19 -7.06
N ASP A 69 19.25 22.10 -8.19
CA ASP A 69 18.75 21.42 -9.40
C ASP A 69 18.74 19.90 -9.20
N TYR A 70 19.76 19.36 -8.53
CA TYR A 70 19.76 17.96 -8.09
C TYR A 70 18.60 17.66 -7.14
N LYS A 71 18.37 18.51 -6.13
CA LYS A 71 17.25 18.38 -5.20
C LYS A 71 15.90 18.38 -5.93
N GLN A 72 15.66 19.33 -6.84
CA GLN A 72 14.42 19.36 -7.61
C GLN A 72 14.27 18.14 -8.52
N SER A 73 15.36 17.70 -9.15
CA SER A 73 15.34 16.52 -10.00
C SER A 73 15.00 15.25 -9.22
N LEU A 74 15.55 15.11 -8.00
CA LEU A 74 15.25 14.00 -7.09
C LEU A 74 13.78 14.00 -6.65
N ILE A 75 13.25 15.17 -6.25
CA ILE A 75 11.84 15.32 -5.88
C ILE A 75 10.95 14.92 -7.07
N ARG A 76 11.18 15.46 -8.27
CA ARG A 76 10.38 15.12 -9.46
C ARG A 76 10.51 13.65 -9.85
N PHE A 77 11.68 13.06 -9.68
CA PHE A 77 11.90 11.64 -9.94
C PHE A 77 11.07 10.78 -8.99
N LEU A 78 11.06 11.11 -7.70
CA LEU A 78 10.28 10.38 -6.69
C LEU A 78 8.77 10.66 -6.81
N GLU A 79 8.34 11.87 -7.16
CA GLU A 79 6.92 12.21 -7.39
C GLU A 79 6.26 11.38 -8.51
N ARG A 80 7.05 10.84 -9.46
CA ARG A 80 6.53 9.91 -10.47
C ARG A 80 6.08 8.57 -9.88
N LYS A 81 6.54 8.22 -8.67
CA LYS A 81 6.04 7.05 -7.94
C LYS A 81 4.73 7.41 -7.26
N ASN A 82 3.69 6.61 -7.49
CA ASN A 82 2.35 6.83 -6.94
C ASN A 82 2.31 6.91 -5.40
N ASP A 83 3.24 6.23 -4.72
CA ASP A 83 3.38 6.26 -3.27
C ASP A 83 4.83 6.03 -2.86
N VAL A 84 5.58 7.11 -2.64
CA VAL A 84 6.98 7.05 -2.21
C VAL A 84 7.06 6.56 -0.77
N GLN A 85 7.75 5.47 -0.53
CA GLN A 85 7.99 4.91 0.79
C GLN A 85 9.43 5.22 1.25
N ILE A 86 9.73 5.07 2.54
CA ILE A 86 11.06 5.44 3.06
C ILE A 86 12.16 4.49 2.56
N ASP A 87 11.79 3.24 2.24
CA ASP A 87 12.64 2.24 1.59
C ASP A 87 12.91 2.52 0.11
N ASP A 88 12.19 3.47 -0.51
CA ASP A 88 12.59 4.02 -1.82
C ASP A 88 13.81 4.94 -1.72
N LEU A 89 14.11 5.47 -0.53
CA LEU A 89 15.23 6.37 -0.29
C LEU A 89 16.43 5.67 0.35
N PHE A 90 16.19 4.61 1.12
CA PHE A 90 17.21 3.89 1.88
C PHE A 90 16.99 2.39 1.75
N THR A 91 18.05 1.60 1.73
CA THR A 91 17.88 0.13 1.78
C THR A 91 17.37 -0.31 3.15
N GLU A 92 16.65 -1.45 3.17
CA GLU A 92 16.14 -2.04 4.42
C GLU A 92 17.27 -2.30 5.44
N ASP A 93 18.40 -2.84 4.98
CA ASP A 93 19.55 -3.14 5.82
C ASP A 93 20.16 -1.87 6.42
N PHE A 94 20.19 -0.78 5.66
CA PHE A 94 20.64 0.52 6.17
C PHE A 94 19.66 1.08 7.21
N LEU A 95 18.36 1.06 6.92
CA LEU A 95 17.30 1.53 7.82
C LEU A 95 17.22 0.75 9.14
N PHE A 96 17.72 -0.48 9.19
CA PHE A 96 17.76 -1.28 10.41
C PHE A 96 18.52 -0.60 11.56
N GLU A 97 19.54 0.19 11.24
CA GLU A 97 20.35 0.96 12.21
C GLU A 97 19.69 2.26 12.66
N PHE A 98 18.55 2.64 12.06
CA PHE A 98 17.91 3.93 12.28
C PHE A 98 16.61 3.84 13.08
N ASN A 99 16.25 4.96 13.69
CA ASN A 99 14.89 5.31 14.04
C ASN A 99 14.70 6.83 13.88
N ILE A 100 13.46 7.30 14.05
CA ILE A 100 13.13 8.70 13.78
C ILE A 100 13.98 9.65 14.65
N LYS A 101 14.10 9.39 15.96
CA LYS A 101 14.69 10.30 16.95
C LYS A 101 16.14 9.98 17.38
N GLY A 102 16.75 8.93 16.86
CA GLY A 102 18.06 8.43 17.30
C GLY A 102 18.10 7.82 18.72
N VAL A 103 17.03 7.19 19.19
CA VAL A 103 16.98 6.62 20.56
C VAL A 103 17.49 5.18 20.64
N ASN A 104 17.88 4.70 21.82
CA ASN A 104 18.30 3.31 22.10
C ASN A 104 19.50 2.84 21.25
N GLY A 105 20.51 3.70 21.07
CA GLY A 105 21.73 3.37 20.32
C GLY A 105 21.54 3.26 18.81
N LYS A 106 20.41 3.71 18.29
CA LYS A 106 20.14 3.81 16.84
C LYS A 106 20.43 5.21 16.33
N LYS A 107 20.73 5.33 15.04
CA LYS A 107 20.93 6.62 14.37
C LYS A 107 19.60 7.34 14.14
N SER A 108 19.63 8.67 14.12
CA SER A 108 18.46 9.52 13.88
C SER A 108 18.20 9.68 12.39
N LEU A 109 16.93 9.63 11.98
CA LEU A 109 16.49 10.09 10.65
C LEU A 109 16.16 11.59 10.67
N GLU A 110 15.63 12.10 11.78
CA GLU A 110 15.50 13.55 11.99
C GLU A 110 16.89 14.19 11.92
N GLY A 111 17.00 15.26 11.13
CA GLY A 111 18.25 15.96 10.85
C GLY A 111 19.00 15.43 9.61
N VAL A 112 18.47 14.41 8.91
CA VAL A 112 19.04 13.92 7.66
C VAL A 112 18.36 14.66 6.49
N PRO A 113 19.08 15.44 5.67
CA PRO A 113 18.49 16.20 4.56
C PRO A 113 17.68 15.34 3.59
N LEU A 114 18.15 14.13 3.29
CA LEU A 114 17.42 13.17 2.44
C LEU A 114 16.07 12.76 3.06
N PHE A 115 15.93 12.76 4.38
CA PHE A 115 14.66 12.49 5.06
C PHE A 115 13.84 13.78 5.18
N ASP A 116 14.39 14.84 5.77
CA ASP A 116 13.65 16.05 6.11
C ASP A 116 13.26 16.89 4.87
N GLU A 117 14.18 17.05 3.92
CA GLU A 117 13.99 17.95 2.77
C GLU A 117 13.39 17.28 1.55
N ILE A 118 13.47 15.94 1.48
CA ILE A 118 12.94 15.16 0.35
C ILE A 118 11.72 14.36 0.81
N PHE A 119 11.87 13.40 1.71
CA PHE A 119 10.78 12.50 2.07
C PHE A 119 9.63 13.21 2.80
N VAL A 120 9.93 13.99 3.85
CA VAL A 120 8.91 14.74 4.60
C VAL A 120 8.21 15.76 3.70
N GLU A 121 8.96 16.47 2.85
CA GLU A 121 8.42 17.40 1.87
C GLU A 121 7.44 16.72 0.88
N LEU A 122 7.84 15.57 0.31
CA LEU A 122 6.97 14.79 -0.57
C LEU A 122 5.68 14.36 0.12
N LYS A 123 5.75 13.92 1.38
CA LYS A 123 4.56 13.53 2.15
C LYS A 123 3.69 14.72 2.54
N ARG A 124 4.28 15.89 2.82
CA ARG A 124 3.53 17.14 3.04
C ARG A 124 2.76 17.55 1.78
N ARG A 125 3.36 17.43 0.58
CA ARG A 125 2.67 17.68 -0.70
C ARG A 125 1.50 16.72 -0.95
N GLN A 126 1.58 15.51 -0.41
CA GLN A 126 0.47 14.54 -0.42
C GLN A 126 -0.61 14.85 0.64
N GLY A 127 -0.47 15.93 1.41
CA GLY A 127 -1.44 16.36 2.43
C GLY A 127 -1.29 15.67 3.79
N LEU A 128 -0.18 14.97 4.04
CA LEU A 128 0.05 14.33 5.34
C LEU A 128 0.58 15.34 6.36
N SER A 129 -0.02 15.32 7.55
CA SER A 129 0.52 16.02 8.72
C SER A 129 1.78 15.34 9.24
N GLU A 130 2.62 16.09 9.93
CA GLU A 130 3.88 15.57 10.50
C GLU A 130 3.65 14.36 11.42
N LYS A 131 2.57 14.36 12.21
CA LYS A 131 2.20 13.20 13.04
C LYS A 131 1.89 11.95 12.19
N GLN A 132 1.21 12.11 11.06
CA GLN A 132 0.91 11.02 10.14
C GLN A 132 2.19 10.51 9.46
N ILE A 133 3.06 11.41 9.02
CA ILE A 133 4.37 11.05 8.43
C ILE A 133 5.18 10.20 9.41
N THR A 134 5.32 10.66 10.65
CA THR A 134 6.00 9.93 11.73
C THR A 134 5.38 8.56 11.96
N THR A 135 4.06 8.46 11.97
CA THR A 135 3.35 7.18 12.17
C THR A 135 3.65 6.19 11.04
N VAL A 136 3.59 6.65 9.79
CA VAL A 136 3.90 5.83 8.60
C VAL A 136 5.34 5.34 8.64
N VAL A 137 6.30 6.24 8.91
CA VAL A 137 7.72 5.90 8.99
C VAL A 137 7.98 4.91 10.13
N MET A 138 7.37 5.10 11.30
CA MET A 138 7.50 4.15 12.42
C MET A 138 6.98 2.75 12.07
N GLN A 139 5.88 2.66 11.31
CA GLN A 139 5.33 1.39 10.87
C GLN A 139 6.29 0.68 9.91
N VAL A 140 6.80 1.38 8.89
CA VAL A 140 7.75 0.81 7.93
C VAL A 140 9.03 0.35 8.63
N LEU A 141 9.60 1.16 9.53
CA LEU A 141 10.80 0.77 10.29
C LEU A 141 10.57 -0.44 11.20
N ARG A 142 9.38 -0.57 11.81
CA ARG A 142 9.01 -1.74 12.61
C ARG A 142 8.94 -2.99 11.74
N HIS A 143 8.39 -2.87 10.54
CA HIS A 143 8.27 -3.96 9.59
C HIS A 143 9.65 -4.44 9.12
N ILE A 144 10.53 -3.51 8.71
CA ILE A 144 11.92 -3.79 8.33
C ILE A 144 12.65 -4.53 9.46
N LYS A 145 12.55 -4.05 10.70
CA LYS A 145 13.19 -4.70 11.86
C LYS A 145 12.68 -6.12 12.07
N SER A 146 11.37 -6.32 11.94
CA SER A 146 10.76 -7.65 12.08
C SER A 146 11.23 -8.61 11.00
N ARG A 147 11.31 -8.16 9.73
CA ARG A 147 11.79 -8.97 8.61
C ARG A 147 13.25 -9.35 8.75
N ILE A 148 14.12 -8.40 9.08
CA ILE A 148 15.55 -8.68 9.29
C ILE A 148 15.76 -9.63 10.47
N TYR A 149 15.03 -9.42 11.58
CA TYR A 149 15.08 -10.33 12.73
C TYR A 149 14.67 -11.76 12.37
N MET A 150 13.58 -11.93 11.62
CA MET A 150 13.14 -13.24 11.12
C MET A 150 14.17 -13.89 10.18
N ARG A 151 14.81 -13.11 9.30
CA ARG A 151 15.87 -13.59 8.40
C ARG A 151 17.07 -14.12 9.21
N ILE A 152 17.48 -13.42 10.27
CA ILE A 152 18.55 -13.83 11.19
C ILE A 152 18.16 -15.09 11.98
N GLN A 153 16.91 -15.19 12.47
CA GLN A 153 16.46 -16.38 13.18
C GLN A 153 16.42 -17.62 12.27
N ARG A 154 15.97 -17.46 11.02
CA ARG A 154 15.91 -18.56 10.04
C ARG A 154 17.31 -19.03 9.63
N SER A 155 18.29 -18.12 9.49
CA SER A 155 19.67 -18.52 9.20
C SER A 155 20.32 -19.28 10.37
N ARG A 156 20.01 -18.91 11.62
CA ARG A 156 20.44 -19.66 12.81
C ARG A 156 19.84 -21.06 12.90
N LYS A 157 18.56 -21.23 12.57
CA LYS A 157 17.92 -22.57 12.51
C LYS A 157 18.53 -23.47 11.42
N LYS A 158 18.94 -22.90 10.28
CA LYS A 158 19.64 -23.64 9.21
C LYS A 158 21.06 -24.07 9.60
N HIS A 159 21.74 -23.35 10.49
CA HIS A 159 23.06 -23.76 11.00
C HIS A 159 23.00 -24.63 12.27
N GLY A 160 21.88 -24.65 13.00
CA GLY A 160 21.67 -25.53 14.16
C GLY A 160 21.37 -26.99 13.81
N SER A 161 21.10 -27.33 12.55
CA SER A 161 20.79 -28.70 12.09
C SER A 161 22.00 -29.47 11.56
N SER A 162 23.20 -28.88 11.64
CA SER A 162 24.44 -29.47 11.14
C SER A 162 25.53 -29.22 12.18
N VAL A 163 25.56 -30.06 13.22
CA VAL A 163 26.75 -30.60 13.91
C VAL A 163 26.29 -31.26 15.23
N HIS A 164 26.01 -32.54 15.15
CA HIS A 164 26.32 -33.56 16.16
C HIS A 164 27.13 -34.61 15.37
N GLU A 165 28.30 -35.13 15.77
CA GLU A 165 28.92 -35.32 17.09
C GLU A 165 30.46 -35.29 16.96
N ASN A 166 31.16 -34.84 18.01
CA ASN A 166 32.17 -35.67 18.67
C ASN A 166 32.50 -35.13 20.08
N LYS A 167 32.56 -36.07 21.03
CA LYS A 167 32.77 -36.05 22.49
C LYS A 167 33.84 -35.04 23.00
N SER A 168 33.86 -34.53 24.24
CA SER A 168 33.47 -35.11 25.54
C SER A 168 33.23 -34.04 26.65
N SER A 169 32.48 -34.44 27.69
CA SER A 169 32.55 -34.03 29.13
C SER A 169 32.62 -32.52 29.45
N ASN A 170 31.68 -31.89 30.16
CA ASN A 170 31.35 -32.14 31.56
C ASN A 170 30.10 -31.33 31.98
N GLU A 171 29.54 -31.70 33.13
CA GLU A 171 28.29 -31.30 33.77
C GLU A 171 27.99 -29.78 33.85
N GLU A 172 26.72 -29.40 33.65
CA GLU A 172 25.84 -28.87 34.71
C GLU A 172 24.40 -28.64 34.20
N ARG A 173 23.53 -29.56 34.64
CA ARG A 173 22.14 -29.39 35.10
C ARG A 173 21.35 -28.14 34.63
N SER A 174 20.35 -28.35 33.78
CA SER A 174 19.12 -27.55 33.76
C SER A 174 17.95 -28.42 33.31
N GLU A 175 16.86 -28.31 34.06
CA GLU A 175 15.70 -29.20 34.09
C GLU A 175 14.97 -29.31 32.74
N SER A 176 14.58 -30.54 32.47
CA SER A 176 13.70 -31.00 31.41
C SER A 176 12.30 -30.39 31.47
N LEU A 177 11.84 -29.84 30.36
CA LEU A 177 10.42 -29.78 30.01
C LEU A 177 10.24 -30.53 28.69
N GLU A 178 9.82 -31.78 28.80
CA GLU A 178 9.32 -32.56 27.68
C GLU A 178 8.04 -31.90 27.16
N VAL A 179 8.06 -31.46 25.89
CA VAL A 179 6.85 -31.21 25.13
C VAL A 179 6.93 -32.07 23.88
N ASP A 180 6.19 -33.17 23.94
CA ASP A 180 5.89 -34.09 22.85
C ASP A 180 5.51 -33.31 21.59
N SER A 181 6.45 -33.26 20.64
CA SER A 181 6.27 -32.67 19.33
C SER A 181 6.20 -33.83 18.35
N THR A 182 4.98 -34.29 18.08
CA THR A 182 4.73 -35.23 16.99
C THR A 182 4.94 -34.48 15.66
N GLU A 183 6.13 -34.64 15.08
CA GLU A 183 6.47 -34.16 13.75
C GLU A 183 5.64 -34.91 12.69
N ILE A 184 4.94 -34.16 11.83
CA ILE A 184 4.44 -34.67 10.55
C ILE A 184 5.29 -33.99 9.45
N PRO A 185 6.01 -34.74 8.62
CA PRO A 185 6.82 -34.16 7.55
C PRO A 185 5.90 -33.77 6.37
N ILE A 186 5.83 -32.48 6.05
CA ILE A 186 5.21 -32.03 4.80
C ILE A 186 6.32 -31.95 3.74
N GLN A 187 6.35 -32.93 2.85
CA GLN A 187 7.10 -32.87 1.60
C GLN A 187 6.46 -31.79 0.71
N ALA A 188 7.16 -30.68 0.51
CA ALA A 188 6.77 -29.67 -0.46
C ALA A 188 7.37 -30.05 -1.82
N GLU A 189 6.54 -30.62 -2.70
CA GLU A 189 6.85 -30.70 -4.12
C GLU A 189 6.77 -29.29 -4.73
N TYR A 190 7.89 -28.87 -5.33
CA TYR A 190 8.00 -27.64 -6.09
C TYR A 190 7.55 -27.90 -7.53
N ILE A 191 6.61 -27.11 -8.04
CA ILE A 191 6.35 -27.02 -9.48
C ILE A 191 6.39 -25.55 -9.89
N ASP A 192 7.27 -25.30 -10.86
CA ASP A 192 7.55 -24.02 -11.50
C ASP A 192 6.36 -23.64 -12.40
N MET A 193 5.79 -22.45 -12.22
CA MET A 193 4.57 -21.99 -12.92
C MET A 193 4.83 -20.73 -13.74
N ASP A 194 5.84 -20.78 -14.60
CA ASP A 194 6.00 -19.88 -15.74
C ASP A 194 5.21 -20.42 -16.94
N TYR A 195 3.88 -20.57 -16.84
CA TYR A 195 3.01 -20.75 -18.01
C TYR A 195 1.56 -20.45 -17.62
N LEU A 196 1.06 -19.25 -17.95
CA LEU A 196 -0.32 -18.99 -18.38
C LEU A 196 -0.53 -17.48 -18.58
N ILE A 197 0.05 -16.95 -19.66
CA ILE A 197 -0.61 -15.90 -20.45
C ILE A 197 -1.01 -16.59 -21.74
N LYS A 198 -2.30 -16.84 -21.90
CA LYS A 198 -2.92 -17.07 -23.21
C LYS A 198 -4.35 -16.55 -23.17
N ASP A 199 -4.61 -15.72 -24.17
CA ASP A 199 -5.85 -15.03 -24.53
C ASP A 199 -7.06 -15.95 -24.66
N GLU A 200 -8.26 -15.40 -24.39
CA GLU A 200 -9.51 -15.46 -25.20
C GLU A 200 -10.34 -14.25 -24.73
N SER A 201 -10.46 -13.12 -25.45
CA SER A 201 -11.28 -12.78 -26.63
C SER A 201 -12.79 -13.07 -26.52
N ASP A 202 -13.55 -12.01 -26.82
CA ASP A 202 -14.92 -11.93 -27.35
C ASP A 202 -16.10 -12.26 -26.43
N ASP A 203 -16.86 -11.22 -26.04
CA ASP A 203 -18.32 -11.24 -26.18
C ASP A 203 -18.90 -9.81 -26.25
N ASP A 204 -19.66 -9.58 -27.32
CA ASP A 204 -20.42 -8.37 -27.64
C ASP A 204 -21.76 -8.39 -26.89
N SER A 205 -22.15 -7.33 -26.19
CA SER A 205 -23.59 -7.01 -26.01
C SER A 205 -23.83 -5.53 -25.69
N GLU A 206 -24.40 -4.87 -26.69
CA GLU A 206 -25.27 -3.70 -26.74
C GLU A 206 -25.77 -3.06 -25.43
N SER A 207 -25.61 -1.73 -25.39
CA SER A 207 -26.28 -0.76 -24.51
C SER A 207 -27.81 -0.76 -24.70
N PRO A 208 -28.55 -0.24 -23.71
CA PRO A 208 -29.57 0.74 -24.06
C PRO A 208 -29.53 2.00 -23.19
N GLU A 209 -29.65 3.14 -23.87
CA GLU A 209 -29.96 4.45 -23.33
C GLU A 209 -31.38 4.50 -22.75
N THR A 210 -31.57 5.22 -21.64
CA THR A 210 -32.85 5.87 -21.29
C THR A 210 -32.60 7.24 -20.68
N TYR A 211 -33.26 8.24 -21.27
CA TYR A 211 -33.29 9.66 -20.90
C TYR A 211 -34.28 9.91 -19.73
N PHE A 212 -33.82 10.76 -18.79
CA PHE A 212 -34.48 11.75 -17.89
C PHE A 212 -35.90 11.53 -17.34
N ASP A 213 -36.04 11.76 -16.02
CA ASP A 213 -36.94 12.80 -15.49
C ASP A 213 -36.39 13.32 -14.14
N ASP A 214 -36.31 14.65 -14.04
CA ASP A 214 -35.95 15.44 -12.87
C ASP A 214 -37.21 15.76 -12.02
N ASP A 215 -36.95 16.04 -10.74
CA ASP A 215 -37.79 16.74 -9.75
C ASP A 215 -38.97 15.99 -9.10
N GLU A 216 -38.76 15.56 -7.85
CA GLU A 216 -39.52 16.04 -6.67
C GLU A 216 -38.88 15.55 -5.35
N GLU A 217 -38.36 16.51 -4.59
CA GLU A 217 -38.34 16.71 -3.12
C GLU A 217 -38.35 15.47 -2.20
N GLU A 218 -37.29 15.20 -1.44
CA GLU A 218 -36.91 15.81 -0.15
C GLU A 218 -37.22 14.83 1.02
N GLU A 219 -36.34 14.79 2.03
CA GLU A 219 -36.44 14.03 3.29
C GLU A 219 -36.12 12.51 3.33
N VAL A 220 -34.90 12.07 2.98
CA VAL A 220 -34.22 10.97 3.73
C VAL A 220 -32.67 11.06 3.64
N LEU A 221 -32.08 12.25 3.65
CA LEU A 221 -30.65 12.44 3.34
C LEU A 221 -29.70 12.66 4.53
N ASP A 222 -30.11 12.38 5.77
CA ASP A 222 -29.24 12.60 6.94
C ASP A 222 -28.94 11.36 7.82
N GLU A 223 -29.50 10.17 7.54
CA GLU A 223 -29.23 8.98 8.38
C GLU A 223 -28.21 7.97 7.81
N TYR A 224 -27.78 8.14 6.55
CA TYR A 224 -26.84 7.21 5.89
C TYR A 224 -25.41 7.75 5.71
N ARG A 225 -25.12 8.97 6.18
CA ARG A 225 -23.79 9.58 5.97
C ARG A 225 -22.70 9.04 6.91
N ASP A 226 -23.08 8.37 8.00
CA ASP A 226 -22.14 7.83 9.00
C ASP A 226 -21.84 6.32 8.87
N GLU A 227 -22.59 5.54 8.09
CA GLU A 227 -22.34 4.09 7.91
C GLU A 227 -21.36 3.76 6.77
N LEU A 228 -20.92 4.76 6.00
CA LEU A 228 -20.17 4.56 4.75
C LEU A 228 -18.65 4.32 4.90
N ASN A 229 -18.11 4.21 6.12
CA ASN A 229 -16.65 4.24 6.33
C ASN A 229 -16.03 3.08 7.13
N THR A 230 -16.70 1.94 7.28
CA THR A 230 -16.02 0.73 7.79
C THR A 230 -16.34 -0.54 6.99
N PHE A 231 -15.42 -0.94 6.10
CA PHE A 231 -15.32 -2.29 5.56
C PHE A 231 -15.43 -3.33 6.68
N ARG A 232 -16.29 -4.34 6.46
CA ARG A 232 -16.51 -5.45 7.38
C ARG A 232 -16.12 -6.77 6.70
N PRO A 233 -15.69 -7.79 7.46
CA PRO A 233 -15.31 -9.08 6.89
C PRO A 233 -16.47 -9.73 6.13
N ILE A 234 -16.19 -10.26 4.93
CA ILE A 234 -17.13 -10.90 4.03
C ILE A 234 -17.69 -12.18 4.67
N LYS A 235 -19.01 -12.28 4.77
CA LYS A 235 -19.69 -13.40 5.45
C LYS A 235 -20.29 -14.42 4.49
N ASN A 236 -20.62 -14.03 3.27
CA ASN A 236 -21.37 -14.86 2.32
C ASN A 236 -21.04 -14.50 0.86
N ASP A 237 -21.52 -15.34 -0.06
CA ASP A 237 -21.27 -15.19 -1.50
C ASP A 237 -21.94 -13.93 -2.10
N HIS A 238 -23.03 -13.44 -1.50
CA HIS A 238 -23.67 -12.18 -1.92
C HIS A 238 -22.78 -10.97 -1.63
N GLU A 239 -22.27 -10.86 -0.40
CA GLU A 239 -21.29 -9.82 -0.01
C GLU A 239 -20.02 -9.91 -0.85
N LEU A 240 -19.53 -11.13 -1.12
CA LEU A 240 -18.39 -11.34 -2.01
C LEU A 240 -18.65 -10.73 -3.39
N LYS A 241 -19.84 -10.95 -3.97
CA LYS A 241 -20.20 -10.41 -5.29
C LYS A 241 -20.24 -8.88 -5.27
N THR A 242 -20.93 -8.29 -4.30
CA THR A 242 -21.03 -6.83 -4.15
C THR A 242 -19.67 -6.16 -3.97
N ILE A 243 -18.81 -6.72 -3.11
CA ILE A 243 -17.48 -6.16 -2.86
C ILE A 243 -16.59 -6.35 -4.09
N SER A 244 -16.67 -7.51 -4.76
CA SER A 244 -15.94 -7.73 -6.02
C SER A 244 -16.36 -6.73 -7.09
N GLU A 245 -17.65 -6.40 -7.16
CA GLU A 245 -18.15 -5.41 -8.11
C GLU A 245 -17.64 -4.01 -7.79
N LYS A 246 -17.69 -3.60 -6.52
CA LYS A 246 -17.11 -2.32 -6.07
C LYS A 246 -15.60 -2.22 -6.33
N ILE A 247 -14.86 -3.33 -6.20
CA ILE A 247 -13.43 -3.34 -6.54
C ILE A 247 -13.21 -3.07 -8.04
N ARG A 248 -14.09 -3.57 -8.92
CA ARG A 248 -13.98 -3.37 -10.37
C ARG A 248 -14.42 -1.98 -10.80
N THR A 249 -15.50 -1.47 -10.22
CA THR A 249 -16.18 -0.24 -10.69
C THR A 249 -15.71 1.03 -9.98
N ASP A 250 -15.25 0.94 -8.74
CA ASP A 250 -14.85 2.10 -7.93
C ASP A 250 -13.39 2.00 -7.43
N PRO A 251 -12.45 2.67 -8.11
CA PRO A 251 -11.06 2.77 -7.66
C PRO A 251 -10.90 3.47 -6.30
N GLN A 252 -11.78 4.43 -5.96
CA GLN A 252 -11.71 5.12 -4.66
C GLN A 252 -12.13 4.19 -3.53
N TYR A 253 -13.14 3.35 -3.74
CA TYR A 253 -13.54 2.30 -2.78
C TYR A 253 -12.37 1.38 -2.45
N THR A 254 -11.65 0.90 -3.47
CA THR A 254 -10.49 0.02 -3.28
C THR A 254 -9.41 0.72 -2.46
N ARG A 255 -9.07 1.97 -2.80
CA ARG A 255 -8.05 2.76 -2.08
C ARG A 255 -8.42 3.03 -0.62
N LYS A 256 -9.67 3.44 -0.35
CA LYS A 256 -10.18 3.68 1.00
C LYS A 256 -10.18 2.41 1.83
N THR A 257 -10.63 1.30 1.24
CA THR A 257 -10.70 0.00 1.91
C THR A 257 -9.31 -0.53 2.23
N SER A 258 -8.35 -0.45 1.30
CA SER A 258 -6.95 -0.80 1.57
C SER A 258 -6.37 0.00 2.74
N LEU A 259 -6.61 1.32 2.77
CA LEU A 259 -6.16 2.17 3.87
C LEU A 259 -6.80 1.77 5.21
N GLN A 260 -8.10 1.46 5.20
CA GLN A 260 -8.80 1.01 6.41
C GLN A 260 -8.24 -0.32 6.92
N LEU A 261 -7.98 -1.29 6.04
CA LEU A 261 -7.43 -2.59 6.43
C LEU A 261 -6.02 -2.49 7.03
N VAL A 262 -5.18 -1.63 6.44
CA VAL A 262 -3.83 -1.37 6.96
C VAL A 262 -3.90 -0.64 8.31
N THR A 263 -4.75 0.37 8.45
CA THR A 263 -4.88 1.14 9.70
C THR A 263 -5.56 0.36 10.84
N ALA A 264 -6.45 -0.58 10.52
CA ALA A 264 -7.07 -1.48 11.49
C ALA A 264 -6.11 -2.58 12.01
N SER A 265 -4.98 -2.80 11.34
CA SER A 265 -3.99 -3.81 11.71
C SER A 265 -2.97 -3.22 12.68
N SER A 266 -2.89 -3.74 13.91
CA SER A 266 -1.94 -3.27 14.94
C SER A 266 -0.46 -3.40 14.51
N ASP A 267 -0.18 -4.38 13.67
CA ASP A 267 1.11 -4.69 13.06
C ASP A 267 1.26 -4.13 11.64
N GLY A 268 0.24 -3.46 11.09
CA GLY A 268 0.20 -2.96 9.71
C GLY A 268 0.07 -4.07 8.66
N ILE A 269 -0.04 -5.32 9.08
CA ILE A 269 -0.16 -6.49 8.19
C ILE A 269 -1.64 -6.85 8.10
N VAL A 270 -2.17 -6.76 6.89
CA VAL A 270 -3.55 -7.15 6.61
C VAL A 270 -3.68 -8.66 6.79
N LYS A 271 -4.64 -9.06 7.62
CA LYS A 271 -4.97 -10.46 7.94
C LYS A 271 -6.20 -10.91 7.17
N LEU A 272 -6.25 -12.19 6.81
CA LEU A 272 -7.41 -12.78 6.14
C LEU A 272 -8.68 -12.63 6.98
N SER A 273 -8.58 -12.66 8.30
CA SER A 273 -9.72 -12.46 9.21
C SER A 273 -10.32 -11.06 9.17
N GLN A 274 -9.61 -10.07 8.63
CA GLN A 274 -10.15 -8.72 8.42
C GLN A 274 -10.93 -8.63 7.10
N ILE A 275 -10.61 -9.48 6.13
CA ILE A 275 -11.24 -9.50 4.81
C ILE A 275 -12.42 -10.48 4.77
N PHE A 276 -12.27 -11.63 5.41
CA PHE A 276 -13.25 -12.73 5.37
C PHE A 276 -13.63 -13.17 6.78
N ALA A 277 -14.93 -13.42 6.98
CA ALA A 277 -15.44 -13.99 8.21
C ALA A 277 -14.99 -15.46 8.38
N LEU A 278 -14.95 -15.93 9.63
CA LEU A 278 -14.59 -17.32 9.95
C LEU A 278 -15.50 -18.33 9.27
N GLU A 279 -16.81 -18.06 9.27
CA GLU A 279 -17.83 -18.91 8.67
C GLU A 279 -17.69 -19.01 7.15
N PHE A 280 -17.27 -17.91 6.51
CA PHE A 280 -17.01 -17.87 5.07
C PHE A 280 -15.78 -18.72 4.74
N MET A 281 -14.69 -18.57 5.51
CA MET A 281 -13.40 -19.20 5.23
C MET A 281 -13.40 -20.72 5.38
N LYS A 282 -14.39 -21.33 6.04
CA LYS A 282 -14.46 -22.78 6.27
C LYS A 282 -14.42 -23.60 4.96
N ASP A 283 -15.00 -23.04 3.89
CA ASP A 283 -15.16 -23.69 2.60
C ASP A 283 -14.01 -23.38 1.64
N TYR A 284 -13.04 -22.55 2.05
CA TYR A 284 -11.94 -22.08 1.21
C TYR A 284 -10.57 -22.61 1.67
N ALA A 285 -9.67 -22.80 0.72
CA ALA A 285 -8.25 -23.08 0.90
C ALA A 285 -7.42 -22.22 -0.05
N LEU A 286 -6.14 -21.99 0.25
CA LEU A 286 -5.28 -21.13 -0.58
C LEU A 286 -5.22 -21.65 -2.03
N HIS A 287 -4.99 -22.95 -2.16
CA HIS A 287 -5.05 -23.71 -3.41
C HIS A 287 -6.11 -24.81 -3.31
N VAL A 288 -6.52 -25.37 -4.47
CA VAL A 288 -7.52 -26.44 -4.52
C VAL A 288 -7.01 -27.65 -3.75
N GLY A 289 -7.62 -27.91 -2.59
CA GLY A 289 -7.49 -29.16 -1.86
C GLY A 289 -8.84 -29.88 -1.83
N ASN A 290 -8.82 -31.18 -1.52
CA ASN A 290 -10.02 -32.04 -1.54
C ASN A 290 -11.23 -31.35 -0.87
N LYS A 291 -12.25 -31.02 -1.69
CA LYS A 291 -13.56 -30.43 -1.34
C LYS A 291 -13.59 -28.94 -0.91
N LYS A 292 -12.51 -28.17 -1.04
CA LYS A 292 -12.50 -26.72 -0.71
C LYS A 292 -12.37 -25.84 -1.96
N LYS A 293 -13.07 -24.70 -1.96
CA LYS A 293 -12.98 -23.65 -2.98
C LYS A 293 -11.62 -22.95 -2.91
N ARG A 294 -11.14 -22.44 -4.04
CA ARG A 294 -9.84 -21.76 -4.14
C ARG A 294 -9.97 -20.30 -3.71
N LEU A 295 -9.21 -19.89 -2.70
CA LEU A 295 -9.18 -18.51 -2.19
C LEU A 295 -8.38 -17.60 -3.11
N SER A 296 -7.27 -18.09 -3.68
CA SER A 296 -6.33 -17.27 -4.45
C SER A 296 -6.92 -16.65 -5.73
N ILE A 297 -8.10 -17.12 -6.16
CA ILE A 297 -8.82 -16.58 -7.33
C ILE A 297 -9.80 -15.47 -6.96
N LEU A 298 -10.14 -15.33 -5.67
CA LEU A 298 -11.10 -14.32 -5.23
C LEU A 298 -10.52 -12.92 -5.38
N LEU A 299 -11.31 -12.01 -5.96
CA LEU A 299 -10.87 -10.64 -6.19
C LEU A 299 -10.54 -9.89 -4.88
N PRO A 300 -11.31 -10.01 -3.79
CA PRO A 300 -10.93 -9.38 -2.52
C PRO A 300 -9.63 -9.95 -1.93
N TYR A 301 -9.33 -11.24 -2.13
CA TYR A 301 -8.04 -11.79 -1.73
C TYR A 301 -6.90 -11.13 -2.52
N LYS A 302 -7.04 -11.02 -3.84
CA LYS A 302 -6.02 -10.40 -4.70
C LYS A 302 -5.83 -8.91 -4.36
N ALA A 303 -6.92 -8.15 -4.37
CA ALA A 303 -6.89 -6.69 -4.24
C ALA A 303 -6.50 -6.22 -2.82
N PHE A 304 -6.89 -6.95 -1.78
CA PHE A 304 -6.69 -6.51 -0.39
C PHE A 304 -5.66 -7.31 0.39
N TYR A 305 -5.57 -8.63 0.23
CA TYR A 305 -4.55 -9.40 0.94
C TYR A 305 -3.23 -9.40 0.17
N PHE A 306 -3.26 -9.91 -1.06
CA PHE A 306 -2.07 -10.12 -1.87
C PHE A 306 -1.41 -8.81 -2.30
N ASP A 307 -2.16 -7.90 -2.92
CA ASP A 307 -1.61 -6.65 -3.46
C ASP A 307 -1.09 -5.72 -2.36
N ILE A 308 -1.77 -5.66 -1.22
CA ILE A 308 -1.31 -4.85 -0.09
C ILE A 308 0.00 -5.43 0.44
N ARG A 309 0.07 -6.74 0.70
CA ARG A 309 1.30 -7.38 1.20
C ARG A 309 2.45 -7.30 0.21
N LYS A 310 2.17 -7.44 -1.08
CA LYS A 310 3.16 -7.26 -2.16
C LYS A 310 3.68 -5.81 -2.21
N LYS A 311 2.80 -4.81 -2.01
CA LYS A 311 3.20 -3.40 -1.89
C LYS A 311 4.01 -3.10 -0.62
N LEU A 312 3.80 -3.87 0.45
CA LEU A 312 4.59 -3.80 1.68
C LEU A 312 5.95 -4.53 1.57
N GLY A 313 6.26 -5.12 0.41
CA GLY A 313 7.56 -5.74 0.14
C GLY A 313 7.67 -7.21 0.51
N ASP A 314 6.55 -7.88 0.84
CA ASP A 314 6.55 -9.32 1.09
C ASP A 314 6.79 -10.09 -0.22
N SER A 315 7.64 -11.11 -0.17
CA SER A 315 7.84 -12.01 -1.30
C SER A 315 6.61 -12.91 -1.50
N LEU A 316 6.41 -13.39 -2.73
CA LEU A 316 5.31 -14.32 -3.05
C LEU A 316 5.25 -15.50 -2.07
N LYS A 317 6.40 -16.10 -1.77
CA LYS A 317 6.52 -17.24 -0.83
C LYS A 317 6.09 -16.87 0.59
N GLU A 318 6.38 -15.66 1.04
CA GLU A 318 5.97 -15.19 2.38
C GLU A 318 4.46 -14.96 2.44
N ILE A 319 3.90 -14.32 1.42
CA ILE A 319 2.45 -14.07 1.33
C ILE A 319 1.68 -15.40 1.34
N GLU A 320 2.13 -16.39 0.56
CA GLU A 320 1.50 -17.71 0.48
C GLU A 320 1.65 -18.51 1.77
N SER A 321 2.86 -18.54 2.35
CA SER A 321 3.12 -19.24 3.61
C SER A 321 2.25 -18.70 4.73
N ASP A 322 2.16 -17.38 4.86
CA ASP A 322 1.38 -16.75 5.93
C ASP A 322 -0.12 -16.89 5.68
N ALA A 323 -0.59 -16.78 4.43
CA ALA A 323 -1.98 -17.04 4.08
C ALA A 323 -2.38 -18.47 4.45
N ALA A 324 -1.54 -19.46 4.18
CA ALA A 324 -1.80 -20.85 4.54
C ALA A 324 -1.92 -21.05 6.06
N LEU A 325 -1.00 -20.45 6.84
CA LEU A 325 -1.04 -20.49 8.30
C LEU A 325 -2.29 -19.80 8.88
N GLU A 326 -2.67 -18.65 8.33
CA GLU A 326 -3.88 -17.94 8.74
C GLU A 326 -5.15 -18.74 8.44
N ILE A 327 -5.25 -19.33 7.25
CA ILE A 327 -6.37 -20.20 6.86
C ILE A 327 -6.48 -21.39 7.83
N GLN A 328 -5.37 -22.05 8.13
CA GLN A 328 -5.33 -23.16 9.09
C GLN A 328 -5.80 -22.71 10.48
N SER A 329 -5.32 -21.56 10.95
CA SER A 329 -5.74 -20.97 12.24
C SER A 329 -7.24 -20.68 12.26
N MET A 330 -7.78 -20.10 11.18
CA MET A 330 -9.21 -19.81 11.04
C MET A 330 -10.06 -21.08 11.02
N HIS A 331 -9.64 -22.13 10.30
CA HIS A 331 -10.33 -23.42 10.31
C HIS A 331 -10.34 -24.07 11.70
N ASN A 332 -9.23 -24.00 12.43
CA ASN A 332 -9.14 -24.52 13.80
C ASN A 332 -10.06 -23.75 14.76
N ARG A 333 -10.09 -22.42 14.68
CA ARG A 333 -11.00 -21.59 15.49
C ARG A 333 -12.46 -21.91 15.21
N TYR A 334 -12.82 -22.07 13.93
CA TYR A 334 -14.19 -22.44 13.54
C TYR A 334 -14.59 -23.83 14.07
N LYS A 335 -13.71 -24.83 13.97
CA LYS A 335 -13.94 -26.16 14.55
C LYS A 335 -14.17 -26.11 16.06
N ASN A 336 -13.36 -25.33 16.78
CA ASN A 336 -13.53 -25.17 18.24
C ASN A 336 -14.87 -24.51 18.59
N GLN A 337 -15.32 -23.51 17.82
CA GLN A 337 -16.64 -22.89 18.02
C GLN A 337 -17.80 -23.89 17.83
N LEU A 338 -17.70 -24.80 16.86
CA LEU A 338 -18.70 -25.86 16.67
C LEU A 338 -18.72 -26.86 17.82
N GLN A 339 -17.54 -27.25 18.34
CA GLN A 339 -17.45 -28.18 19.48
C GLN A 339 -18.04 -27.59 20.76
N HIS A 340 -17.89 -26.28 20.99
CA HIS A 340 -18.52 -25.61 22.12
C HIS A 340 -20.04 -25.47 21.97
N LYS A 341 -20.54 -25.23 20.75
CA LYS A 341 -21.99 -25.17 20.46
C LYS A 341 -22.71 -26.52 20.54
N ASN A 342 -21.99 -27.64 20.45
CA ASN A 342 -22.56 -28.99 20.56
C ASN A 342 -22.49 -29.57 21.99
N LYS A 343 -21.88 -28.84 22.95
CA LYS A 343 -21.77 -29.25 24.36
C LYS A 343 -22.79 -28.57 25.28
N TYR A 344 -23.54 -27.61 24.75
CA TYR A 344 -24.69 -26.92 25.36
C TYR A 344 -25.87 -27.06 24.41
#